data_AF-A0A1D6HTL8-F1
#
_entry.id   AF-A0A1D6HTL8-F1
#
_cell.length_a   1.000
_cell.length_b   1.000
_cell.length_c   1.000
_cell.angle_alpha   90.00
_cell.angle_beta   90.00
_cell.angle_gamma   90.00
#
_symmetry.space_group_name_H-M   'P 1'
#
loop_
_entity.id
_entity.type
_entity.pdbx_description
1 polymer ?
#
loop_
_entity_poly.entity_id
_entity_poly.type
_entity_poly.pdbx_seq_one_letter_code
_entity_poly.pdbx_strand_id
1 'polypeptide(L)'
;MCAAVKVNGYACKAAAAVTADDFYFSGLGGAGNTSASAYGSAVTGANVEKVPGLNTLGVSMSRIDYAPGGGLNPPHTHPGARRRVRLPPRPRPLPAQRRRRPRRRLVRVQQPASRHAVPRRRAVRGVARAARRRARQGVPGRHQGGGQDQG
;
A
#
# COMPACT_ATOMS: atom_id res chain seq x y z
N MET A 1 25.34 32.06 20.25
CA MET A 1 26.61 32.82 20.11
C MET A 1 26.78 33.14 18.63
N CYS A 2 26.61 34.40 18.22
CA CYS A 2 26.85 34.83 16.83
C CYS A 2 28.29 35.32 16.68
N ALA A 3 28.97 34.90 15.60
CA ALA A 3 30.24 35.52 15.18
C ALA A 3 29.97 36.85 14.46
N ALA A 4 30.93 37.79 14.55
CA ALA A 4 30.82 39.16 14.04
C ALA A 4 30.86 39.30 12.49
N VAL A 5 30.90 38.20 11.74
CA VAL A 5 31.04 38.21 10.28
C VAL A 5 29.79 37.61 9.63
N LYS A 6 29.18 38.36 8.69
CA LYS A 6 28.03 37.90 7.91
C LYS A 6 28.50 37.06 6.73
N VAL A 7 28.12 35.79 6.71
CA VAL A 7 28.43 34.81 5.65
C VAL A 7 27.15 34.09 5.20
N ASN A 8 27.20 33.43 4.04
CA ASN A 8 26.14 32.52 3.62
C ASN A 8 26.18 31.26 4.50
N GLY A 9 25.32 31.20 5.51
CA GLY A 9 25.30 30.13 6.53
C GLY A 9 25.79 30.62 7.88
N TYR A 10 26.58 29.81 8.57
CA TYR A 10 27.12 30.11 9.90
C TYR A 10 28.65 30.11 9.86
N ALA A 11 29.28 31.05 10.57
CA ALA A 11 30.72 31.05 10.73
C ALA A 11 31.18 29.77 11.45
N CYS A 12 32.25 29.16 10.94
CA CYS A 12 32.79 27.93 11.51
C CYS A 12 33.50 28.20 12.83
N LYS A 13 33.33 27.28 13.78
CA LYS A 13 34.14 27.19 14.99
C LYS A 13 35.57 26.77 14.63
N ALA A 14 36.56 27.18 15.43
CA ALA A 14 37.93 26.70 15.26
C ALA A 14 37.99 25.18 15.42
N ALA A 15 38.72 24.48 14.54
CA ALA A 15 38.77 23.01 14.52
C ALA A 15 39.19 22.41 15.87
N ALA A 16 40.14 23.05 16.56
CA ALA A 16 40.61 22.62 17.87
C ALA A 16 39.56 22.73 19.00
N ALA A 17 38.50 23.52 18.79
CA ALA A 17 37.43 23.69 19.75
C ALA A 17 36.23 22.76 19.48
N VAL A 18 36.20 22.04 18.36
CA VAL A 18 35.09 21.14 17.99
C VAL A 18 35.05 19.93 18.92
N THR A 19 33.87 19.59 19.42
CA THR A 19 33.65 18.44 20.30
C THR A 19 32.53 17.54 19.78
N ALA A 20 32.36 16.36 20.37
CA ALA A 20 31.28 15.43 20.02
C ALA A 20 29.88 16.06 20.21
N ASP A 21 29.73 16.98 21.17
CA ASP A 21 28.47 17.67 21.45
C ASP A 21 28.02 18.56 20.28
N ASP A 22 28.96 19.05 19.46
CA ASP A 22 28.62 19.82 18.26
C ASP A 22 27.85 18.98 17.22
N PHE A 23 27.91 17.64 17.31
CA PHE A 23 27.23 16.69 16.41
C PHE A 23 26.07 15.93 17.06
N TYR A 24 25.77 16.19 18.33
CA TYR A 24 24.78 15.44 19.09
C TYR A 24 23.51 16.25 19.36
N PHE A 25 22.35 15.63 19.15
CA PHE A 25 21.07 16.21 19.55
C PHE A 25 20.04 15.12 19.88
N SER A 26 19.67 15.05 21.16
CA SER A 26 18.70 14.08 21.68
C SER A 26 17.24 14.45 21.43
N GLY A 27 16.96 15.70 21.02
CA GLY A 27 15.59 16.22 20.93
C GLY A 27 14.68 15.45 19.97
N LEU A 28 15.24 14.76 18.96
CA LEU A 28 14.45 13.90 18.05
C LEU A 28 14.01 12.57 18.70
N GLY A 29 14.61 12.17 19.82
CA GLY A 29 14.29 10.92 20.52
C GLY A 29 12.92 10.94 21.20
N GLY A 30 12.50 12.11 21.68
CA GLY A 30 11.20 12.32 22.35
C GLY A 30 10.06 12.67 21.39
N ALA A 31 8.82 12.35 21.78
CA ALA A 31 7.64 12.84 21.08
C ALA A 31 7.41 14.33 21.38
N GLY A 32 7.07 15.12 20.36
CA GLY A 32 6.68 16.51 20.53
C GLY A 32 5.30 16.67 21.19
N ASN A 33 5.09 17.81 21.86
CA ASN A 33 3.80 18.14 22.47
C ASN A 33 2.80 18.61 21.42
N THR A 34 1.95 17.71 20.95
CA THR A 34 0.95 17.99 19.90
C THR A 34 -0.25 18.80 20.41
N SER A 35 -0.51 18.80 21.73
CA SER A 35 -1.59 19.57 22.35
C SER A 35 -1.31 21.07 22.39
N ALA A 36 -0.05 21.48 22.22
CA ALA A 36 0.35 22.89 22.15
C ALA A 36 0.02 23.55 20.79
N SER A 37 -0.40 22.78 19.79
CA SER A 37 -0.68 23.25 18.43
C SER A 37 -2.15 23.02 18.07
N ALA A 38 -2.81 24.06 17.53
CA ALA A 38 -4.18 23.94 17.03
C ALA A 38 -4.32 22.93 15.87
N TYR A 39 -3.22 22.63 15.18
CA TYR A 39 -3.20 21.63 14.12
C TYR A 39 -3.02 20.20 14.64
N GLY A 40 -2.82 20.01 15.96
CA GLY A 40 -2.56 18.70 16.54
C GLY A 40 -1.28 18.06 15.98
N SER A 41 -0.28 18.85 15.61
CA SER A 41 1.02 18.36 15.16
C SER A 41 2.16 19.14 15.80
N ALA A 42 3.28 18.46 16.01
CA ALA A 42 4.50 19.04 16.57
C ALA A 42 5.68 18.71 15.65
N VAL A 43 6.46 19.72 15.28
CA VAL A 43 7.65 19.59 14.45
C VAL A 43 8.88 19.83 15.32
N THR A 44 9.71 18.82 15.49
CA THR A 44 11.01 18.93 16.16
C THR A 44 12.10 18.93 15.10
N GLY A 45 12.78 20.07 14.92
CA GLY A 45 13.87 20.23 13.95
C GLY A 45 15.25 19.92 14.53
N ALA A 46 16.10 19.28 13.72
CA ALA A 46 17.53 19.15 13.90
C ALA A 46 18.22 19.79 12.68
N ASN A 47 18.47 21.08 12.79
CA ASN A 47 19.18 21.91 11.82
C ASN A 47 20.51 22.38 12.43
N VAL A 48 21.28 23.18 11.69
CA VAL A 48 22.57 23.73 12.14
C VAL A 48 22.49 24.56 13.43
N GLU A 49 21.32 25.10 13.79
CA GLU A 49 21.13 25.81 15.06
C GLU A 49 21.05 24.87 16.27
N LYS A 50 20.59 23.64 16.06
CA LYS A 50 20.49 22.60 17.11
C LYS A 50 21.65 21.61 17.07
N VAL A 51 22.26 21.43 15.91
CA VAL A 51 23.41 20.55 15.66
C VAL A 51 24.44 21.34 14.84
N PRO A 52 25.31 22.14 15.49
CA PRO A 52 26.29 23.00 14.80
C PRO A 52 27.17 22.26 13.80
N GLY A 53 27.49 21.00 14.06
CA GLY A 53 28.26 20.12 13.19
C GLY A 53 27.60 19.79 11.85
N LEU A 54 26.33 20.15 11.64
CA LEU A 54 25.67 20.06 10.32
C LEU A 54 26.03 21.19 9.36
N ASN A 55 26.75 22.22 9.82
CA ASN A 55 27.17 23.31 8.95
C ASN A 55 27.95 22.76 7.74
N THR A 56 27.65 23.28 6.55
CA THR A 56 28.24 22.86 5.25
C THR A 56 27.93 21.44 4.76
N LEU A 57 27.33 20.56 5.57
CA LEU A 57 27.07 19.16 5.19
C LEU A 57 25.85 18.97 4.26
N GLY A 58 25.03 20.00 4.07
CA GLY A 58 23.87 19.96 3.18
C GLY A 58 22.71 19.07 3.66
N VAL A 59 22.69 18.69 4.94
CA VAL A 59 21.65 17.85 5.53
C VAL A 59 21.01 18.52 6.76
N SER A 60 19.74 18.21 6.97
CA SER A 60 18.99 18.53 8.17
C SER A 60 17.91 17.46 8.36
N MET A 61 17.39 17.33 9.57
CA MET A 61 16.37 16.33 9.91
C MET A 61 15.23 16.97 10.69
N SER A 62 14.05 16.37 10.62
CA SER A 62 12.95 16.72 11.50
C SER A 62 12.12 15.49 11.85
N ARG A 63 11.61 15.48 13.08
CA ARG A 63 10.57 14.56 13.53
C ARG A 63 9.25 15.32 13.55
N ILE A 64 8.20 14.68 13.04
CA ILE A 64 6.85 15.23 13.08
C ILE A 64 5.97 14.24 13.83
N ASP A 65 5.42 14.67 14.95
CA ASP A 65 4.46 13.91 15.73
C ASP A 65 3.05 14.47 15.47
N TYR A 66 2.06 13.58 15.43
CA TYR A 66 0.66 13.91 15.19
C TYR A 66 -0.20 13.44 16.35
N ALA A 67 -1.16 14.27 16.76
CA ALA A 67 -2.15 13.93 17.76
C ALA A 67 -2.98 12.73 17.29
N PRO A 68 -3.35 11.81 18.19
CA PRO A 68 -4.30 10.76 17.89
C PRO A 68 -5.61 11.36 17.37
N GLY A 69 -6.18 10.76 16.32
CA GLY A 69 -7.49 11.16 15.79
C GLY A 69 -7.48 12.26 14.73
N GLY A 70 -6.33 12.83 14.35
CA GLY A 70 -6.27 13.66 13.13
C GLY A 70 -5.38 14.90 13.19
N GLY A 71 -4.13 14.78 13.65
CA GLY A 71 -3.15 15.85 13.50
C GLY A 71 -2.83 16.18 12.03
N LEU A 72 -2.58 17.45 11.73
CA LEU A 72 -2.25 17.97 10.41
C LEU A 72 -0.94 18.76 10.45
N ASN A 73 -0.08 18.52 9.47
CA ASN A 73 1.03 19.41 9.15
C ASN A 73 0.60 20.10 7.84
N PRO A 74 0.14 21.36 7.88
CA PRO A 74 -0.45 22.02 6.74
C PRO A 74 0.44 21.97 5.49
N PRO A 75 -0.13 22.06 4.28
CA PRO A 75 0.66 22.17 3.06
C PRO A 75 1.67 23.32 3.17
N HIS A 76 2.96 23.01 3.04
CA HIS A 76 4.06 23.97 3.08
C HIS A 76 5.15 23.55 2.11
N THR A 77 6.03 24.50 1.79
CA THR A 77 7.20 24.29 0.93
C THR A 77 8.48 24.47 1.73
N HIS A 78 9.54 23.77 1.31
CA HIS A 78 10.90 24.03 1.79
C HIS A 78 11.73 24.60 0.63
N PRO A 79 11.84 25.92 0.50
CA PRO A 79 12.67 26.54 -0.53
C PRO A 79 14.12 26.07 -0.40
N GLY A 80 14.75 25.74 -1.53
CA GLY A 80 16.16 25.36 -1.57
C GLY A 80 16.51 23.98 -0.98
N ALA A 81 15.53 23.19 -0.52
CA ALA A 81 15.76 21.88 0.07
C ALA A 81 14.85 20.80 -0.54
N ARG A 82 15.41 19.61 -0.75
CA ARG A 82 14.62 18.41 -1.08
C ARG A 82 14.34 17.65 0.22
N ARG A 83 13.05 17.42 0.52
CA ARG A 83 12.62 16.67 1.71
C ARG A 83 12.31 15.21 1.37
N ARG A 84 12.90 14.27 2.11
CA ARG A 84 12.48 12.85 2.13
C ARG A 84 11.73 12.58 3.43
N VAL A 85 10.61 11.87 3.34
CA VAL A 85 9.75 11.53 4.48
C VAL A 85 9.79 10.04 4.71
N ARG A 86 10.08 9.64 5.94
CA ARG A 86 10.00 8.23 6.36
C ARG A 86 9.00 8.12 7.50
N LEU A 87 7.96 7.32 7.28
CA LEU A 87 7.02 6.98 8.34
C LEU A 87 7.59 5.82 9.19
N PRO A 88 7.33 5.80 10.50
CA PRO A 88 7.69 4.65 11.32
C PRO A 88 6.97 3.39 10.81
N PRO A 89 7.57 2.20 10.94
CA PRO A 89 6.90 0.96 10.62
C PRO A 89 5.62 0.85 11.45
N ARG A 90 4.54 0.34 10.83
CA ARG A 90 3.31 0.06 11.57
C ARG A 90 3.63 -0.94 12.69
N PRO A 91 3.14 -0.70 13.93
CA PRO A 91 3.32 -1.67 15.00
C PRO A 91 2.78 -3.02 14.54
N ARG A 92 3.56 -4.10 14.74
CA ARG A 92 3.05 -5.44 14.49
C ARG A 92 1.88 -5.67 15.46
N PRO A 93 0.74 -6.21 15.00
CA PRO A 93 -0.36 -6.53 15.90
C PRO A 93 0.13 -7.44 17.02
N LEU A 94 -0.16 -7.08 18.27
CA LEU A 94 0.12 -7.96 19.40
C LEU A 94 -0.58 -9.31 19.17
N PRO A 95 -0.03 -10.44 19.65
CA PRO A 95 -0.60 -11.78 19.43
C PRO A 95 -2.10 -11.87 19.80
N ALA A 96 -2.54 -11.13 20.82
CA ALA A 96 -3.94 -11.07 21.25
C ALA A 96 -4.90 -10.35 20.27
N GLN A 97 -4.36 -9.54 19.36
CA GLN A 97 -5.11 -8.83 18.30
C GLN A 97 -5.16 -9.59 16.99
N ARG A 98 -4.54 -10.78 16.90
CA ARG A 98 -4.88 -11.82 15.92
C ARG A 98 -6.27 -12.41 16.23
N ARG A 99 -7.26 -11.56 16.55
CA ARG A 99 -8.65 -11.97 16.65
C ARG A 99 -9.02 -12.56 15.29
N ARG A 100 -9.45 -13.81 15.34
CA ARG A 100 -9.89 -14.63 14.20
C ARG A 100 -10.66 -13.72 13.25
N ARG A 101 -10.14 -13.54 12.03
CA ARG A 101 -10.91 -12.90 10.96
C ARG A 101 -12.29 -13.57 10.98
N PRO A 102 -13.39 -12.85 11.25
CA PRO A 102 -14.70 -13.48 11.15
C PRO A 102 -14.78 -13.98 9.71
N ARG A 103 -15.02 -15.29 9.55
CA ARG A 103 -15.33 -15.83 8.23
C ARG A 103 -16.48 -14.98 7.72
N ARG A 104 -16.25 -14.18 6.67
CA ARG A 104 -17.32 -13.46 5.98
C ARG A 104 -18.33 -14.54 5.60
N ARG A 105 -19.44 -14.65 6.35
CA ARG A 105 -20.54 -15.49 5.96
C ARG A 105 -21.08 -14.81 4.71
N LEU A 106 -20.81 -15.39 3.55
CA LEU A 106 -21.32 -14.90 2.28
C LEU A 106 -22.85 -15.02 2.38
N VAL A 107 -23.53 -13.95 2.80
CA VAL A 107 -24.98 -13.87 2.64
C VAL A 107 -25.19 -13.75 1.15
N ARG A 108 -25.55 -14.87 0.51
CA ARG A 108 -25.98 -14.87 -0.88
C ARG A 108 -27.28 -14.08 -0.91
N VAL A 109 -27.19 -12.80 -1.29
CA VAL A 109 -28.37 -12.01 -1.63
C VAL A 109 -28.98 -12.68 -2.87
N GLN A 110 -30.04 -13.46 -2.67
CA GLN A 110 -30.84 -13.97 -3.76
C GLN A 110 -31.51 -12.75 -4.40
N GLN A 111 -31.03 -12.31 -5.57
CA GLN A 111 -31.75 -11.31 -6.34
C GLN A 111 -33.12 -11.89 -6.71
N PRO A 112 -34.23 -11.18 -6.47
CA PRO A 112 -35.53 -11.64 -6.94
C PRO A 112 -35.51 -11.69 -8.47
N ALA A 113 -35.90 -12.83 -9.03
CA ALA A 113 -36.06 -12.98 -10.46
C ALA A 113 -37.11 -11.96 -10.95
N SER A 114 -36.67 -10.97 -11.70
CA SER A 114 -37.52 -9.99 -12.38
C SER A 114 -38.41 -10.74 -13.37
N ARG A 115 -39.70 -10.86 -13.03
CA ARG A 115 -40.74 -11.43 -13.89
C ARG A 115 -41.07 -10.48 -15.03
N HIS A 116 -40.19 -10.34 -16.02
CA HIS A 116 -40.53 -9.74 -17.32
C HIS A 116 -40.24 -10.77 -18.41
N ALA A 117 -41.18 -11.71 -18.58
CA ALA A 117 -41.17 -12.63 -19.71
C ALA A 117 -41.60 -11.86 -20.97
N VAL A 118 -40.66 -11.63 -21.87
CA VAL A 118 -40.95 -11.19 -23.24
C VAL A 118 -41.44 -12.42 -24.04
N PRO A 119 -42.62 -12.39 -24.68
CA PRO A 119 -43.10 -13.54 -25.43
C PRO A 119 -42.27 -13.72 -26.71
N ARG A 120 -41.70 -14.92 -26.88
CA ARG A 120 -40.98 -15.31 -28.10
C ARG A 120 -41.98 -15.56 -29.23
N ARG A 121 -41.80 -14.88 -30.37
CA ARG A 121 -42.56 -15.12 -31.61
C ARG A 121 -42.31 -16.55 -32.11
N ARG A 122 -43.38 -17.30 -32.34
CA ARG A 122 -43.41 -18.66 -32.87
C ARG A 122 -43.08 -18.62 -34.37
N ALA A 123 -41.91 -19.12 -34.78
CA ALA A 123 -41.55 -19.26 -36.19
C ALA A 123 -41.87 -20.68 -36.69
N VAL A 124 -42.65 -20.75 -37.77
CA VAL A 124 -43.02 -21.94 -38.53
C VAL A 124 -41.91 -22.25 -39.55
N ARG A 125 -41.41 -23.51 -39.61
CA ARG A 125 -40.70 -24.21 -40.72
C ARG A 125 -39.81 -25.32 -40.11
N GLY A 126 -39.69 -26.54 -40.61
CA GLY A 126 -40.20 -27.18 -41.81
C GLY A 126 -39.73 -28.64 -41.80
N VAL A 127 -40.62 -29.54 -42.22
CA VAL A 127 -40.41 -30.98 -42.40
C VAL A 127 -39.64 -31.18 -43.71
N ALA A 128 -38.33 -31.46 -43.67
CA ALA A 128 -37.59 -32.06 -44.80
C ALA A 128 -36.10 -32.27 -44.45
N ARG A 129 -35.72 -33.37 -43.78
CA ARG A 129 -34.32 -33.85 -43.83
C ARG A 129 -34.06 -35.31 -43.45
N ALA A 130 -35.06 -36.20 -43.56
CA ALA A 130 -34.91 -37.62 -43.17
C ALA A 130 -34.92 -38.62 -44.35
N ALA A 131 -34.65 -38.18 -45.59
CA ALA A 131 -34.82 -39.02 -46.79
C ALA A 131 -33.55 -39.23 -47.65
N ARG A 132 -32.32 -39.03 -47.13
CA ARG A 132 -31.10 -39.11 -47.98
C ARG A 132 -29.90 -39.89 -47.43
N ARG A 133 -30.08 -40.91 -46.58
CA ARG A 133 -28.97 -41.83 -46.23
C ARG A 133 -29.36 -43.32 -46.16
N ARG A 134 -30.34 -43.76 -46.95
CA ARG A 134 -30.47 -45.16 -47.40
C ARG A 134 -29.90 -45.28 -48.81
N ALA A 135 -28.58 -45.39 -48.95
CA ALA A 135 -27.92 -45.86 -50.18
C ALA A 135 -26.38 -45.87 -50.01
N ARG A 136 -25.84 -46.81 -49.23
CA ARG A 136 -24.48 -47.40 -49.31
C ARG A 136 -24.48 -48.63 -48.37
N GLN A 137 -25.30 -49.64 -48.61
CA GLN A 137 -24.92 -50.91 -49.27
C GLN A 137 -23.54 -51.45 -48.83
N GLY A 138 -23.56 -52.65 -48.22
CA GLY A 138 -22.39 -53.48 -47.91
C GLY A 138 -22.66 -54.50 -46.80
N VAL A 139 -23.08 -55.71 -47.16
CA VAL A 139 -23.33 -56.93 -46.35
C VAL A 139 -22.17 -57.92 -46.66
N PRO A 140 -21.92 -59.05 -45.94
CA PRO A 140 -21.68 -59.32 -44.51
C PRO A 140 -20.27 -59.97 -44.28
N GLY A 141 -19.89 -60.29 -43.04
CA GLY A 141 -18.74 -61.16 -42.76
C GLY A 141 -18.78 -61.83 -41.39
N ARG A 142 -19.02 -63.15 -41.36
CA ARG A 142 -18.81 -64.06 -40.21
C ARG A 142 -17.30 -64.24 -39.97
N HIS A 143 -16.83 -64.33 -38.72
CA HIS A 143 -15.89 -65.37 -38.26
C HIS A 143 -15.71 -65.36 -36.72
N GLN A 144 -15.46 -66.56 -36.19
CA GLN A 144 -15.32 -67.00 -34.80
C GLN A 144 -13.99 -66.62 -34.12
N GLY A 145 -13.93 -66.80 -32.78
CA GLY A 145 -12.72 -66.96 -31.94
C GLY A 145 -12.81 -66.07 -30.68
N GLY A 146 -12.95 -66.56 -29.44
CA GLY A 146 -11.93 -67.29 -28.65
C GLY A 146 -10.86 -66.29 -28.20
N GLY A 147 -10.60 -65.94 -26.93
CA GLY A 147 -10.51 -66.72 -25.69
C GLY A 147 -9.04 -66.71 -25.20
N GLN A 148 -8.81 -66.44 -23.90
CA GLN A 148 -7.54 -66.65 -23.12
C GLN A 148 -6.38 -65.67 -23.39
N ASP A 149 -5.41 -65.40 -22.50
CA ASP A 149 -5.08 -65.63 -21.07
C ASP A 149 -3.98 -64.59 -20.75
N GLN A 150 -3.91 -64.00 -19.56
CA GLN A 150 -2.85 -64.18 -18.55
C GLN A 150 -1.40 -64.30 -19.07
N GLY A 151 -0.52 -63.42 -18.56
CA GLY A 151 0.93 -63.46 -18.72
C GLY A 151 1.56 -62.07 -18.62
#